data_AF-A0A117LYN6-F1
#
_entry.id   AF-A0A117LYN6-F1
#
_cell.length_a   1.000
_cell.length_b   1.000
_cell.length_c   1.000
_cell.angle_alpha   90.00
_cell.angle_beta   90.00
_cell.angle_gamma   90.00
#
_symmetry.space_group_name_H-M   'P 1'
#
loop_
_entity.id
_entity.type
_entity.pdbx_description
1 polymer ?
#
loop_
_entity_poly.entity_id
_entity_poly.type
_entity_poly.pdbx_seq_one_letter_code
_entity_poly.pdbx_strand_id
1 'polypeptide(L)'
;MAFNIIVLAKQVPDTRNVGKDAMKADGTVNRAALPAIFNPEDLNALEQALLIKESYPGTKITLLTMGPGRAAEILREGLFRGADDGV
;
A
#
# COMPACT_ATOMS: atom_id res chain seq x y z
N MET A 1 3.10 15.93 21.63
CA MET A 1 1.78 15.66 21.02
C MET A 1 1.86 14.26 20.42
N ALA A 2 0.80 13.46 20.49
CA ALA A 2 0.76 12.12 19.90
C ALA A 2 -0.43 12.04 18.94
N PHE A 3 -0.24 11.41 17.78
CA PHE A 3 -1.26 11.31 16.74
C PHE A 3 -1.72 9.87 16.54
N ASN A 4 -2.95 9.71 16.06
CA ASN A 4 -3.42 8.48 15.45
C ASN A 4 -3.55 8.75 13.95
N ILE A 5 -2.67 8.15 13.16
CA ILE A 5 -2.58 8.37 11.72
C ILE A 5 -3.15 7.15 11.00
N ILE A 6 -4.09 7.37 10.10
CA ILE A 6 -4.56 6.34 9.18
C ILE A 6 -3.88 6.57 7.83
N VAL A 7 -3.14 5.58 7.35
CA VAL A 7 -2.55 5.59 6.01
C VAL A 7 -3.40 4.69 5.12
N LEU A 8 -4.03 5.27 4.11
CA LEU A 8 -4.77 4.51 3.11
C LEU A 8 -3.77 3.91 2.12
N ALA A 9 -3.83 2.60 1.94
CA ALA A 9 -2.92 1.87 1.07
C ALA A 9 -3.66 0.95 0.10
N LYS A 10 -3.13 0.81 -1.11
CA LYS A 10 -3.74 0.05 -2.19
C LYS A 10 -2.76 -0.92 -2.82
N GLN A 11 -3.22 -2.16 -2.99
CA GLN A 11 -2.53 -3.12 -3.84
C GLN A 11 -2.91 -2.87 -5.29
N VAL A 12 -1.94 -2.64 -6.15
CA VAL A 12 -2.13 -2.31 -7.57
C VAL A 12 -1.30 -3.25 -8.47
N PRO A 13 -1.71 -3.50 -9.72
CA PRO A 13 -0.84 -4.15 -10.69
C PRO A 13 0.41 -3.30 -10.95
N ASP A 14 1.57 -3.94 -11.11
CA ASP A 14 2.81 -3.23 -11.45
C ASP A 14 2.80 -2.79 -12.92
N THR A 15 2.42 -1.54 -13.15
CA THR A 15 2.32 -0.94 -14.49
C THR A 15 3.68 -0.56 -15.09
N ARG A 16 4.80 -0.74 -14.39
CA ARG A 16 6.14 -0.55 -14.98
C ARG A 16 6.53 -1.73 -15.88
N ASN A 17 5.89 -2.88 -15.67
CA ASN A 17 6.12 -4.13 -16.39
C ASN A 17 4.99 -4.41 -17.41
N VAL A 18 4.48 -3.36 -18.07
CA VAL A 18 3.40 -3.49 -19.06
C VAL A 18 3.92 -4.16 -20.33
N GLY A 19 3.65 -5.46 -20.45
CA GLY A 19 3.85 -6.24 -21.66
C GLY A 19 2.64 -6.21 -22.59
N LYS A 20 2.78 -6.89 -23.74
CA LYS A 20 1.70 -7.03 -24.75
C LYS A 20 0.39 -7.60 -24.20
N ASP A 21 0.46 -8.39 -23.12
CA ASP A 21 -0.69 -9.09 -22.52
C ASP A 21 -1.29 -8.34 -21.31
N ALA A 22 -0.82 -7.12 -21.04
CA ALA A 22 -1.25 -6.31 -19.88
C ALA A 22 -2.66 -5.72 -20.03
N MET A 23 -3.18 -5.66 -21.26
CA MET A 23 -4.52 -5.14 -21.56
C MET A 23 -5.36 -6.24 -22.20
N LYS A 24 -6.64 -6.31 -21.81
CA LYS A 24 -7.63 -7.17 -22.45
C LYS A 24 -8.26 -6.47 -23.65
N ALA A 25 -8.92 -7.25 -24.51
CA ALA A 25 -9.63 -6.72 -25.68
C ALA A 25 -10.77 -5.74 -25.34
N ASP A 26 -11.30 -5.81 -24.11
CA ASP A 26 -12.34 -4.91 -23.59
C ASP A 26 -11.79 -3.58 -23.04
N GLY A 27 -10.48 -3.34 -23.15
CA GLY A 27 -9.83 -2.13 -22.67
C GLY A 27 -9.49 -2.13 -21.17
N THR A 28 -9.74 -3.23 -20.45
CA THR A 28 -9.40 -3.36 -19.03
C THR A 28 -8.02 -3.96 -18.81
N VAL A 29 -7.40 -3.66 -17.66
CA VAL A 29 -6.10 -4.23 -17.28
C VAL A 29 -6.24 -5.73 -17.00
N ASN A 30 -5.36 -6.53 -17.60
CA ASN A 30 -5.19 -7.93 -17.29
C ASN A 30 -4.41 -8.10 -15.97
N ARG A 31 -5.12 -8.05 -14.85
CA ARG A 31 -4.56 -8.16 -13.50
C ARG A 31 -3.91 -9.51 -13.17
N ALA A 32 -4.05 -10.52 -14.02
CA ALA A 32 -3.38 -11.81 -13.87
C ALA A 32 -2.01 -11.84 -14.56
N ALA A 33 -1.77 -10.93 -15.52
CA ALA A 33 -0.51 -10.83 -16.26
C ALA A 33 0.54 -9.95 -15.57
N LEU A 34 0.15 -9.23 -14.52
CA LEU A 34 1.01 -8.28 -13.81
C LEU A 34 1.13 -8.66 -12.33
N PRO A 35 2.33 -8.57 -11.74
CA PRO A 35 2.51 -8.70 -10.30
C PRO A 35 1.65 -7.68 -9.55
N ALA A 36 1.13 -8.07 -8.39
CA ALA A 36 0.44 -7.15 -7.50
C ALA A 36 1.46 -6.54 -6.52
N ILE A 37 1.52 -5.23 -6.43
CA ILE A 37 2.49 -4.48 -5.63
C ILE A 37 1.79 -3.50 -4.69
N PHE A 38 2.50 -3.06 -3.65
CA PHE A 38 2.14 -1.85 -2.91
C PHE A 38 2.21 -0.65 -3.87
N ASN A 39 1.14 0.15 -3.94
CA ASN A 39 1.16 1.36 -4.73
C ASN A 39 2.36 2.27 -4.33
N PRO A 40 3.24 2.68 -5.27
CA PRO A 40 4.43 3.45 -4.95
C PRO A 40 4.14 4.78 -4.24
N GLU A 41 3.06 5.46 -4.59
CA GLU A 41 2.68 6.73 -3.95
C GLU A 41 2.20 6.53 -2.50
N ASP A 42 1.58 5.38 -2.22
CA ASP A 42 1.11 5.05 -0.88
C ASP A 42 2.30 4.68 0.03
N LEU A 43 3.41 4.18 -0.53
CA LEU A 43 4.67 4.02 0.20
C LEU A 43 5.25 5.38 0.62
N ASN A 44 5.11 6.41 -0.21
CA ASN A 44 5.51 7.77 0.18
C ASN A 44 4.62 8.30 1.32
N ALA A 45 3.32 8.00 1.28
CA ALA A 45 2.39 8.36 2.36
C ALA A 45 2.75 7.66 3.68
N LEU A 46 3.10 6.38 3.63
CA LEU A 46 3.59 5.64 4.79
C LEU A 46 4.89 6.25 5.34
N GLU A 47 5.83 6.58 4.46
CA GLU A 47 7.10 7.22 4.85
C GLU A 47 6.87 8.55 5.56
N GLN A 48 5.99 9.41 5.05
CA GLN A 48 5.65 10.65 5.73
C GLN A 48 5.02 10.41 7.11
N ALA A 49 4.17 9.40 7.26
CA ALA A 49 3.61 9.03 8.56
C ALA A 49 4.70 8.54 9.54
N LEU A 50 5.70 7.79 9.06
CA LEU A 50 6.83 7.33 9.86
C LEU A 50 7.69 8.51 10.35
N LEU A 51 8.00 9.48 9.49
CA LEU A 51 8.73 10.70 9.88
C LEU A 51 7.98 11.51 10.96
N ILE A 52 6.65 11.59 10.85
CA ILE A 52 5.82 12.21 11.90
C ILE A 52 5.91 11.39 13.19
N LYS A 53 5.81 10.06 13.11
CA LYS A 53 5.92 9.19 14.29
C LYS A 53 7.25 9.33 15.01
N GLU A 54 8.36 9.45 14.27
CA GLU A 54 9.69 9.69 14.83
C GLU A 54 9.78 11.06 15.54
N SER A 55 9.17 12.09 14.94
CA SER A 55 9.18 13.45 15.50
C SER A 55 8.27 13.61 16.72
N TYR A 56 7.24 12.76 16.85
CA TYR A 56 6.19 12.87 17.86
C TYR A 56 5.99 11.54 18.60
N PRO A 57 6.77 11.29 19.68
CA PRO A 57 6.70 10.06 20.45
C PRO A 57 5.28 9.71 20.92
N GLY A 58 4.92 8.43 20.83
CA GLY A 58 3.59 7.92 21.16
C GLY A 58 2.57 7.98 20.00
N THR A 59 2.96 8.52 18.84
CA THR A 59 2.16 8.45 17.62
C THR A 59 2.01 7.01 17.13
N LYS A 60 0.80 6.65 16.68
CA LYS A 60 0.46 5.36 16.11
C LYS A 60 0.03 5.50 14.66
N ILE A 61 0.43 4.54 13.84
CA ILE A 61 0.11 4.45 12.41
C ILE A 61 -0.70 3.17 12.19
N THR A 62 -1.92 3.31 11.67
CA THR A 62 -2.75 2.20 11.21
C THR A 62 -2.85 2.25 9.69
N LEU A 63 -2.46 1.18 9.03
CA LEU A 63 -2.73 1.01 7.60
C LEU A 63 -4.16 0.52 7.40
N LEU A 64 -4.84 1.10 6.41
CA LEU A 64 -6.17 0.65 5.99
C LEU A 64 -6.13 0.34 4.51
N THR A 65 -6.53 -0.88 4.14
CA THR A 65 -6.70 -1.28 2.75
C THR A 65 -8.09 -1.86 2.51
N MET A 66 -8.55 -1.76 1.26
CA MET A 66 -9.78 -2.38 0.82
C MET A 66 -9.49 -3.13 -0.48
N GLY A 67 -9.70 -4.44 -0.46
CA GLY A 67 -9.49 -5.29 -1.63
C GLY A 67 -9.80 -6.76 -1.34
N PRO A 68 -9.50 -7.65 -2.30
CA PRO A 68 -9.58 -9.10 -2.09
C PRO A 68 -8.62 -9.53 -0.97
N GLY A 69 -8.79 -10.74 -0.43
CA GLY A 69 -7.97 -11.23 0.70
C GLY A 69 -6.44 -11.17 0.47
N ARG A 70 -5.97 -11.20 -0.78
CA ARG A 70 -4.55 -11.01 -1.12
C ARG A 70 -4.01 -9.60 -0.85
N ALA A 71 -4.87 -8.59 -0.72
CA ALA A 71 -4.47 -7.24 -0.33
C ALA A 71 -3.86 -7.19 1.08
N ALA A 72 -4.12 -8.19 1.92
CA ALA A 72 -3.45 -8.33 3.22
C ALA A 72 -1.91 -8.44 3.11
N GLU A 73 -1.37 -8.77 1.93
CA GLU A 73 0.07 -8.78 1.69
C GLU A 73 0.71 -7.39 1.89
N ILE A 74 0.08 -6.33 1.38
CA ILE A 74 0.62 -4.97 1.53
C ILE A 74 0.45 -4.45 2.96
N LEU A 75 -0.54 -4.93 3.72
CA LEU A 75 -0.65 -4.66 5.16
C LEU A 75 0.55 -5.25 5.90
N ARG A 76 0.89 -6.51 5.63
CA ARG A 76 2.08 -7.15 6.24
C ARG A 76 3.35 -6.40 5.88
N GLU A 77 3.51 -6.02 4.62
CA GLU A 77 4.64 -5.20 4.17
C GLU A 77 4.73 -3.88 4.93
N GLY A 78 3.61 -3.18 5.11
CA GLY A 78 3.58 -1.93 5.87
C GLY A 78 3.86 -2.11 7.37
N LEU A 79 3.41 -3.21 7.98
CA LEU A 79 3.78 -3.59 9.35
C LEU A 79 5.30 -3.84 9.46
N PHE A 80 5.90 -4.56 8.51
CA PHE A 80 7.36 -4.77 8.46
C PHE A 80 8.14 -3.45 8.32
N ARG A 81 7.53 -2.43 7.71
CA ARG A 81 8.11 -1.09 7.54
C ARG A 81 7.94 -0.17 8.74
N GLY A 82 7.13 -0.54 9.75
CA GLY A 82 6.99 0.22 11.00
C GLY A 82 5.60 0.79 11.30
N ALA A 83 4.58 0.45 10.51
CA ALA A 83 3.19 0.66 10.91
C ALA A 83 2.86 -0.19 12.15
N ASP A 84 1.96 0.29 13.00
CA ASP A 84 1.62 -0.36 14.27
C ASP A 84 0.47 -1.36 14.13
N ASP A 85 -0.43 -1.12 13.17
CA ASP A 85 -1.62 -1.94 12.96
C ASP A 85 -2.07 -1.92 11.48
N GLY A 86 -2.94 -2.86 11.10
CA GLY A 86 -3.46 -3.01 9.74
C GLY A 86 -4.88 -3.54 9.69
N VAL A 87 -5.72 -2.91 8.87
CA VAL A 87 -7.13 -3.27 8.61
C VAL A 87 -7.37 -3.53 7.13
#